data_AF-A0AA97LZ27-F1
#
_entry.id   AF-A0AA97LZ27-F1
#
_cell.length_a   1.000
_cell.length_b   1.000
_cell.length_c   1.000
_cell.angle_alpha   90.00
_cell.angle_beta   90.00
_cell.angle_gamma   90.00
#
_symmetry.space_group_name_H-M   'P 1'
#
loop_
_entity.id
_entity.type
_entity.pdbx_description
1 polymer ?
#
loop_
_entity_poly.entity_id
_entity_poly.type
_entity_poly.pdbx_seq_one_letter_code
_entity_poly.pdbx_strand_id
1 'polypeptide(L)'
;MTEPRRVTVHPDLTPDQVKRLERALDLLRSPRTRRKETGCGTEIASFVTYWTGLLGMVVLLVLTLALVPVGFALPLFVVVLVGGVAATILVTSRVQSRPGRAARRTVDSLRGRFVTAAMLDESGRELLARAQQAVDTVLDSSPHRRGLLLDGVRNRVVLTDVEWAVAESLLRQSGARQRIDATPTPGSSSRRAAREARAALERDTAEVEARVRLLESYAAKVRAAEAEEQDRRSTEALREITADLAQAGAAHPHHTEALASLVEAQEAALRVAALTDPEP
;
A
#
# COMPACT_ATOMS: atom_id res chain seq x y z
N MET A 1 8.27 -10.77 14.45
CA MET A 1 6.80 -10.74 14.32
C MET A 1 6.49 -10.02 13.02
N THR A 2 5.85 -10.69 12.08
CA THR A 2 5.55 -10.12 10.75
C THR A 2 4.15 -9.52 10.81
N GLU A 3 4.05 -8.20 10.73
CA GLU A 3 2.73 -7.54 10.67
C GLU A 3 2.13 -7.61 9.25
N PRO A 4 0.79 -7.63 9.12
CA PRO A 4 0.11 -7.47 7.84
C PRO A 4 0.57 -6.19 7.14
N ARG A 5 0.95 -6.30 5.86
CA ARG A 5 1.55 -5.21 5.08
C ARG A 5 0.51 -4.20 4.60
N ARG A 6 -0.73 -4.66 4.38
CA ARG A 6 -1.82 -3.84 3.85
C ARG A 6 -3.14 -4.10 4.58
N VAL A 7 -4.06 -3.15 4.42
CA VAL A 7 -5.49 -3.35 4.72
C VAL A 7 -6.06 -4.31 3.68
N THR A 8 -6.64 -5.42 4.12
CA THR A 8 -7.33 -6.34 3.19
C THR A 8 -8.75 -5.82 2.98
N VAL A 9 -9.14 -5.67 1.72
CA VAL A 9 -10.41 -5.07 1.30
C VAL A 9 -11.25 -6.11 0.57
N HIS A 10 -12.57 -5.98 0.69
CA HIS A 10 -13.50 -6.84 -0.03
C HIS A 10 -13.34 -6.66 -1.56
N PRO A 11 -13.35 -7.75 -2.35
CA PRO A 11 -13.13 -7.71 -3.80
C PRO A 11 -14.12 -6.80 -4.56
N ASP A 12 -15.38 -6.73 -4.13
CA ASP A 12 -16.40 -5.84 -4.71
C ASP A 12 -16.15 -4.33 -4.53
N LEU A 13 -15.14 -3.92 -3.75
CA LEU A 13 -14.86 -2.50 -3.54
C LEU A 13 -14.20 -1.88 -4.78
N THR A 14 -14.74 -0.74 -5.22
CA THR A 14 -14.14 -0.02 -6.33
C THR A 14 -12.80 0.62 -5.92
N PRO A 15 -11.86 0.83 -6.86
CA PRO A 15 -10.57 1.47 -6.56
C PRO A 15 -10.72 2.84 -5.88
N ASP A 16 -11.77 3.59 -6.23
CA ASP A 16 -12.06 4.88 -5.61
C ASP A 16 -12.60 4.75 -4.18
N GLN A 17 -13.32 3.69 -3.87
CA GLN A 17 -13.72 3.39 -2.49
C GLN A 17 -12.51 2.99 -1.64
N VAL A 18 -11.62 2.16 -2.19
CA VAL A 18 -10.36 1.76 -1.52
C VAL A 18 -9.49 2.99 -1.22
N LYS A 19 -9.22 3.84 -2.21
CA LYS A 19 -8.44 5.08 -2.01
C LYS A 19 -9.08 6.06 -1.01
N ARG A 20 -10.42 6.07 -0.91
CA ARG A 20 -11.13 6.89 0.08
C ARG A 20 -11.04 6.28 1.47
N LEU A 21 -11.12 4.96 1.58
CA LEU A 21 -10.95 4.23 2.82
C LEU A 21 -9.54 4.41 3.39
N GLU A 22 -8.50 4.21 2.58
CA GLU A 22 -7.10 4.36 2.99
C GLU A 22 -6.84 5.78 3.52
N ARG A 23 -7.24 6.80 2.75
CA ARG A 23 -7.16 8.20 3.20
C ARG A 23 -7.91 8.44 4.51
N ALA A 24 -9.09 7.85 4.67
CA ALA A 24 -9.87 7.98 5.90
C ALA A 24 -9.17 7.30 7.10
N LEU A 25 -8.61 6.10 6.90
CA LEU A 25 -7.85 5.38 7.93
C LEU A 25 -6.58 6.13 8.33
N ASP A 26 -5.83 6.68 7.37
CA ASP A 26 -4.62 7.47 7.63
C ASP A 26 -4.91 8.75 8.42
N LEU A 27 -6.02 9.43 8.11
CA LEU A 27 -6.48 10.60 8.84
C LEU A 27 -6.85 10.27 10.29
N LEU A 28 -7.40 9.08 10.54
CA LEU A 28 -7.74 8.62 11.89
C LEU A 28 -6.51 8.09 12.65
N ARG A 29 -5.53 7.53 11.96
CA ARG A 29 -4.28 7.03 12.55
C ARG A 29 -3.33 8.16 12.97
N SER A 30 -3.37 9.28 12.25
CA SER A 30 -2.47 10.42 12.48
C SER A 30 -2.71 11.06 13.87
N PRO A 31 -1.70 11.12 14.76
CA PRO A 31 -1.84 11.64 16.14
C PRO A 31 -2.27 13.11 16.23
N ARG A 32 -2.23 13.84 15.10
CA ARG A 32 -2.65 15.24 14.97
C ARG A 32 -4.15 15.44 15.26
N THR A 33 -4.98 14.40 15.12
CA THR A 33 -6.43 14.46 15.42
C THR A 33 -6.75 14.16 16.88
N ARG A 34 -5.90 13.39 17.59
CA ARG A 34 -6.11 12.99 18.99
C ARG A 34 -6.03 14.16 19.99
N ARG A 35 -5.26 15.22 19.67
CA ARG A 35 -5.10 16.42 20.55
C ARG A 35 -6.30 17.38 20.55
N LYS A 36 -7.26 17.24 19.62
CA LYS A 36 -8.45 18.11 19.55
C LYS A 36 -9.76 17.44 19.99
N GLU A 37 -9.74 16.18 20.40
CA GLU A 37 -10.93 15.41 20.82
C GLU A 37 -11.13 15.31 22.34
N THR A 38 -10.27 15.90 23.18
CA THR A 38 -10.63 16.16 24.58
C THR A 38 -11.67 17.28 24.61
N GLY A 39 -12.94 16.85 24.59
CA GLY A 39 -14.14 17.67 24.57
C GLY A 39 -14.37 18.50 25.83
N CYS A 40 -13.55 19.53 26.02
CA CYS A 40 -13.82 20.61 26.96
C CYS A 40 -13.73 22.02 26.31
N GLY A 41 -13.18 22.13 25.10
CA GLY A 41 -12.93 23.43 24.46
C GLY A 41 -13.86 23.83 23.31
N THR A 42 -14.69 22.94 22.78
CA THR A 42 -15.43 23.24 21.54
C THR A 42 -16.68 24.09 21.73
N GLU A 43 -17.36 24.00 22.88
CA GLU A 43 -18.44 24.94 23.19
C GLU A 43 -17.86 26.31 23.51
N ILE A 44 -16.81 26.36 24.34
CA ILE A 44 -16.13 27.60 24.74
C ILE A 44 -15.54 28.32 23.51
N ALA A 45 -14.93 27.61 22.56
CA ALA A 45 -14.36 28.24 21.36
C ALA A 45 -15.44 28.84 20.45
N SER A 46 -16.61 28.19 20.31
CA SER A 46 -17.75 28.73 19.56
C SER A 46 -18.40 29.92 20.27
N PHE A 47 -18.47 29.87 21.60
CA PHE A 47 -18.97 30.95 22.44
C PHE A 47 -18.02 32.16 22.34
N VAL A 48 -16.71 31.96 22.52
CA VAL A 48 -15.71 33.03 22.45
C VAL A 48 -15.66 33.68 21.06
N THR A 49 -15.76 32.92 19.96
CA THR A 49 -15.83 33.52 18.61
C THR A 49 -17.13 34.29 18.37
N TYR A 50 -18.27 33.81 18.89
CA TYR A 50 -19.54 34.53 18.80
C TYR A 50 -19.53 35.83 19.62
N TRP A 51 -19.03 35.77 20.86
CA TRP A 51 -18.96 36.92 21.75
C TRP A 51 -17.92 37.96 21.32
N THR A 52 -16.77 37.54 20.78
CA THR A 52 -15.78 38.48 20.24
C THR A 52 -16.27 39.16 18.97
N GLY A 53 -17.00 38.44 18.10
CA GLY A 53 -17.66 39.03 16.93
C GLY A 53 -18.76 40.02 17.32
N LEU A 54 -19.60 39.67 18.29
CA LEU A 54 -20.64 40.55 18.83
C LEU A 54 -20.03 41.81 19.47
N LEU A 55 -18.99 41.65 20.29
CA LEU A 55 -18.31 42.76 20.96
C LEU A 55 -17.65 43.70 19.93
N GLY A 56 -16.97 43.14 18.91
CA GLY A 56 -16.39 43.94 17.83
C GLY A 56 -17.45 44.72 17.04
N MET A 57 -18.61 44.12 16.79
CA MET A 57 -19.73 44.76 16.11
C MET A 57 -20.32 45.91 16.95
N VAL A 58 -20.47 45.72 18.26
CA VAL A 58 -20.96 46.76 19.18
C VAL A 58 -19.97 47.91 19.30
N VAL A 59 -18.67 47.62 19.43
CA VAL A 59 -17.63 48.67 19.48
C VAL A 59 -17.60 49.46 18.17
N LEU A 60 -17.73 48.80 17.02
CA LEU A 60 -17.75 49.50 15.75
C LEU A 60 -19.03 50.33 15.56
N LEU A 61 -20.19 49.82 15.97
CA LEU A 61 -21.44 50.57 15.97
C LEU A 61 -21.30 51.87 16.79
N VAL A 62 -20.78 51.76 18.02
CA VAL A 62 -20.55 52.92 18.90
C VAL A 62 -19.56 53.91 18.28
N LEU A 63 -18.48 53.42 17.66
CA LEU A 63 -17.49 54.27 17.00
C LEU A 63 -18.09 55.00 15.76
N THR A 64 -18.92 54.31 14.97
CA THR A 64 -19.58 54.93 13.80
C THR A 64 -20.61 55.98 14.21
N LEU A 65 -21.34 55.76 15.29
CA LEU A 65 -22.33 56.69 15.82
C LEU A 65 -21.68 57.93 16.46
N ALA A 66 -20.46 57.79 16.98
CA ALA A 66 -19.71 58.87 17.63
C ALA A 66 -18.93 59.78 16.67
N LEU A 67 -18.49 59.27 15.49
CA LEU A 67 -17.58 60.01 14.61
C LEU A 67 -18.19 60.49 13.28
N VAL A 68 -19.33 59.95 12.84
CA VAL A 68 -19.82 60.16 11.46
C VAL A 68 -21.15 60.93 11.46
N PRO A 69 -21.29 62.01 10.68
CA PRO A 69 -22.57 62.70 10.53
C PRO A 69 -23.63 61.75 9.95
N VAL A 70 -24.85 61.85 10.49
CA VAL A 70 -25.97 60.88 10.40
C VAL A 70 -26.23 60.32 8.99
N GLY A 71 -25.91 61.06 7.92
CA GLY A 71 -26.11 60.63 6.53
C GLY A 71 -25.23 59.47 6.04
N PHE A 72 -24.05 59.25 6.63
CA PHE A 72 -23.11 58.18 6.18
C PHE A 72 -23.04 56.98 7.13
N ALA A 73 -23.65 57.05 8.31
CA ALA A 73 -23.60 55.98 9.31
C ALA A 73 -24.37 54.72 8.84
N LEU A 74 -25.49 54.90 8.15
CA LEU A 74 -26.36 53.80 7.73
C LEU A 74 -25.70 52.83 6.71
N PRO A 75 -25.10 53.27 5.60
CA PRO A 75 -24.48 52.36 4.63
C PRO A 75 -23.24 51.65 5.20
N LEU A 76 -22.44 52.33 6.02
CA LEU A 76 -21.25 51.73 6.63
C LEU A 76 -21.63 50.62 7.62
N PHE A 77 -22.71 50.83 8.39
CA PHE A 77 -23.25 49.84 9.32
C PHE A 77 -23.70 48.56 8.60
N VAL A 78 -24.40 48.69 7.46
CA VAL A 78 -24.84 47.54 6.66
C VAL A 78 -23.65 46.73 6.12
N VAL A 79 -22.60 47.40 5.62
CA VAL A 79 -21.40 46.72 5.09
C VAL A 79 -20.68 45.93 6.18
N VAL A 80 -20.57 46.49 7.38
CA VAL A 80 -19.93 45.81 8.52
C VAL A 80 -20.77 44.63 9.00
N LEU A 81 -22.09 44.81 9.11
CA LEU A 81 -22.98 43.74 9.56
C LEU A 81 -22.93 42.56 8.59
N VAL A 82 -23.07 42.83 7.29
CA VAL A 82 -23.03 41.79 6.24
C VAL A 82 -21.64 41.17 6.15
N GLY A 83 -20.57 41.97 6.21
CA GLY A 83 -19.19 41.49 6.18
C GLY A 83 -18.83 40.63 7.41
N GLY A 84 -19.28 41.04 8.59
CA GLY A 84 -19.10 40.30 9.84
C GLY A 84 -19.86 38.97 9.86
N VAL A 85 -21.12 38.97 9.41
CA VAL A 85 -21.91 37.73 9.26
C VAL A 85 -21.27 36.80 8.23
N ALA A 86 -20.85 37.31 7.07
CA ALA A 86 -20.18 36.52 6.04
C ALA A 86 -18.84 35.93 6.54
N ALA A 87 -18.04 36.72 7.26
CA ALA A 87 -16.78 36.26 7.87
C ALA A 87 -17.05 35.16 8.92
N THR A 88 -18.09 35.31 9.74
CA THR A 88 -18.47 34.31 10.75
C THR A 88 -18.94 33.02 10.09
N ILE A 89 -19.73 33.09 9.00
CA ILE A 89 -20.15 31.93 8.20
C ILE A 89 -18.94 31.25 7.54
N LEU A 90 -17.98 32.01 7.01
CA LEU A 90 -16.75 31.47 6.42
C LEU A 90 -15.84 30.79 7.44
N VAL A 91 -15.69 31.37 8.63
CA VAL A 91 -14.88 30.77 9.71
C VAL A 91 -15.55 29.53 10.27
N THR A 92 -16.85 29.56 10.52
CA THR A 92 -17.59 28.41 11.06
C THR A 92 -17.68 27.26 10.06
N SER A 93 -17.91 27.53 8.76
CA SER A 93 -17.93 26.50 7.71
C SER A 93 -16.56 25.80 7.53
N ARG A 94 -15.46 26.54 7.66
CA ARG A 94 -14.10 25.96 7.67
C ARG A 94 -13.80 25.14 8.93
N VAL A 95 -14.35 25.52 10.08
CA VAL A 95 -14.21 24.77 11.34
C VAL A 95 -15.12 23.53 11.38
N GLN A 96 -16.27 23.56 10.69
CA GLN A 96 -17.25 22.48 10.71
C GLN A 96 -16.90 21.33 9.75
N SER A 97 -16.13 21.62 8.70
CA SER A 97 -15.46 20.66 7.82
C SER A 97 -14.32 19.94 8.55
N ARG A 98 -14.63 19.29 9.69
CA ARG A 98 -13.65 18.51 10.45
C ARG A 98 -13.31 17.26 9.63
N PRO A 99 -12.10 17.12 9.09
CA PRO A 99 -11.72 15.98 8.25
C PRO A 99 -11.98 14.63 8.95
N GLY A 100 -11.90 14.59 10.29
CA GLY A 100 -12.20 13.41 11.09
C GLY A 100 -13.66 12.93 11.03
N ARG A 101 -14.66 13.82 10.92
CA ARG A 101 -16.08 13.38 10.84
C ARG A 101 -16.40 12.74 9.50
N ALA A 102 -15.87 13.29 8.40
CA ALA A 102 -16.01 12.69 7.09
C ALA A 102 -15.25 11.35 7.02
N ALA A 103 -14.02 11.30 7.56
CA ALA A 103 -13.24 10.07 7.63
C ALA A 103 -13.95 8.95 8.42
N ARG A 104 -14.50 9.26 9.61
CA ARG A 104 -15.30 8.31 10.40
C ARG A 104 -16.51 7.80 9.63
N ARG A 105 -17.29 8.69 8.99
CA ARG A 105 -18.44 8.28 8.17
C ARG A 105 -18.03 7.36 7.02
N THR A 106 -16.92 7.64 6.34
CA THR A 106 -16.39 6.77 5.28
C THR A 106 -16.06 5.38 5.84
N VAL A 107 -15.31 5.31 6.94
CA VAL A 107 -14.96 4.04 7.60
C VAL A 107 -16.20 3.28 8.05
N ASP A 108 -17.17 3.97 8.67
CA ASP A 108 -18.43 3.35 9.12
C ASP A 108 -19.27 2.86 7.93
N SER A 109 -19.33 3.60 6.83
CA SER A 109 -20.05 3.18 5.62
C SER A 109 -19.45 1.95 4.94
N LEU A 110 -18.17 1.69 5.16
CA LEU A 110 -17.45 0.54 4.61
C LEU A 110 -17.21 -0.55 5.67
N ARG A 111 -17.78 -0.41 6.87
CA ARG A 111 -17.63 -1.40 7.95
C ARG A 111 -18.03 -2.79 7.45
N GLY A 112 -17.21 -3.79 7.79
CA GLY A 112 -17.40 -5.17 7.36
C GLY A 112 -16.88 -5.47 5.94
N ARG A 113 -16.38 -4.47 5.20
CA ARG A 113 -15.76 -4.65 3.87
C ARG A 113 -14.25 -4.41 3.86
N PHE A 114 -13.64 -4.30 5.03
CA PHE A 114 -12.20 -4.22 5.19
C PHE A 114 -11.77 -4.84 6.51
N VAL A 115 -10.52 -5.30 6.56
CA VAL A 115 -9.87 -5.82 7.76
C VAL A 115 -8.52 -5.12 7.91
N THR A 116 -8.27 -4.54 9.08
CA THR A 116 -6.99 -3.93 9.43
C THR A 116 -6.26 -4.77 10.48
N ALA A 117 -4.94 -4.69 10.54
CA ALA A 117 -4.14 -5.38 11.55
C ALA A 117 -4.57 -5.06 12.99
N ALA A 118 -5.07 -3.84 13.23
CA ALA A 118 -5.56 -3.40 14.54
C ALA A 118 -6.88 -4.08 14.96
N MET A 119 -7.61 -4.69 14.03
CA MET A 119 -8.85 -5.44 14.31
C MET A 119 -8.58 -6.90 14.68
N LEU A 120 -7.34 -7.37 14.49
CA LEU A 120 -6.94 -8.75 14.73
C LEU A 120 -6.14 -8.87 16.02
N ASP A 121 -6.25 -10.03 16.66
CA ASP A 121 -5.32 -10.46 17.70
C ASP A 121 -3.96 -10.84 17.10
N GLU A 122 -2.97 -11.10 17.95
CA GLU A 122 -1.59 -11.36 17.49
C GLU A 122 -1.50 -12.53 16.51
N SER A 123 -2.10 -13.67 16.86
CA SER A 123 -2.12 -14.85 15.98
C SER A 123 -2.79 -14.58 14.63
N GLY A 124 -3.88 -13.80 14.63
CA GLY A 124 -4.56 -13.38 13.41
C GLY A 124 -3.70 -12.46 12.54
N ARG A 125 -2.94 -11.53 13.15
CA ARG A 125 -2.00 -10.67 12.43
C ARG A 125 -0.92 -11.48 11.72
N GLU A 126 -0.31 -12.43 12.41
CA GLU A 126 0.76 -13.26 11.83
C GLU A 126 0.26 -14.11 10.66
N LEU A 127 -0.91 -14.75 10.81
CA LEU A 127 -1.51 -15.55 9.73
C LEU A 127 -1.91 -14.71 8.51
N LEU A 128 -2.49 -13.52 8.74
CA LEU A 128 -2.84 -12.62 7.64
C LEU A 128 -1.59 -12.13 6.91
N ALA A 129 -0.52 -11.79 7.65
CA ALA A 129 0.74 -11.36 7.04
C ALA A 129 1.35 -12.43 6.14
N ARG A 130 1.33 -13.69 6.59
CA ARG A 130 1.77 -14.85 5.79
C ARG A 130 0.93 -15.05 4.54
N ALA A 131 -0.40 -14.96 4.66
CA ALA A 131 -1.30 -15.07 3.52
C ALA A 131 -1.02 -13.97 2.49
N GLN A 132 -0.93 -12.70 2.92
CA GLN A 132 -0.60 -11.56 2.06
C GLN A 132 0.73 -11.76 1.34
N GLN A 133 1.77 -12.20 2.07
CA GLN A 133 3.09 -12.47 1.47
C GLN A 133 3.03 -13.57 0.42
N ALA A 134 2.25 -14.62 0.64
CA ALA A 134 2.09 -15.71 -0.33
C ALA A 134 1.33 -15.24 -1.57
N VAL A 135 0.27 -14.44 -1.42
CA VAL A 135 -0.43 -13.79 -2.55
C VAL A 135 0.53 -12.92 -3.35
N ASP A 136 1.26 -12.03 -2.68
CA ASP A 136 2.20 -11.10 -3.31
C ASP A 136 3.29 -11.87 -4.08
N THR A 137 3.83 -12.95 -3.49
CA THR A 137 4.82 -13.81 -4.14
C THR A 137 4.30 -14.39 -5.47
N VAL A 138 3.02 -14.76 -5.54
CA VAL A 138 2.44 -15.28 -6.79
C VAL A 138 2.19 -14.16 -7.79
N LEU A 139 1.57 -13.06 -7.35
CA LEU A 139 1.19 -11.95 -8.23
C LEU A 139 2.41 -11.16 -8.75
N ASP A 140 3.48 -11.07 -7.97
CA ASP A 140 4.71 -10.40 -8.34
C ASP A 140 5.71 -11.31 -9.08
N SER A 141 5.34 -12.56 -9.34
CA SER A 141 6.21 -13.48 -10.09
C SER A 141 6.29 -13.09 -11.57
N SER A 142 7.47 -13.27 -12.18
CA SER A 142 7.68 -13.05 -13.61
C SER A 142 6.73 -13.88 -14.51
N PRO A 143 6.44 -15.16 -14.21
CA PRO A 143 5.44 -15.94 -14.94
C PRO A 143 4.03 -15.33 -14.90
N HIS A 144 3.60 -14.77 -13.76
CA HIS A 144 2.31 -14.08 -13.66
C HIS A 144 2.30 -12.81 -14.51
N ARG A 145 3.32 -11.96 -14.39
CA ARG A 145 3.42 -10.71 -15.17
C ARG A 145 3.45 -10.93 -16.68
N ARG A 146 4.01 -12.05 -17.13
CA ARG A 146 4.09 -12.44 -18.56
C ARG A 146 2.86 -13.22 -19.05
N GLY A 147 1.86 -13.46 -18.19
CA GLY A 147 0.65 -14.19 -18.57
C GLY A 147 0.86 -15.68 -18.82
N LEU A 148 1.97 -16.26 -18.34
CA LEU A 148 2.30 -17.67 -18.51
C LEU A 148 1.60 -18.58 -17.51
N LEU A 149 1.12 -18.02 -16.39
CA LEU A 149 0.16 -18.70 -15.54
C LEU A 149 -1.21 -18.63 -16.23
N LEU A 150 -1.82 -19.80 -16.48
CA LEU A 150 -3.16 -19.93 -17.06
C LEU A 150 -4.11 -18.89 -16.42
N ASP A 151 -4.57 -17.95 -17.25
CA ASP A 151 -5.51 -16.87 -16.90
C ASP A 151 -5.06 -15.97 -15.73
N GLY A 152 -4.14 -15.04 -16.02
CA GLY A 152 -3.62 -14.07 -15.04
C GLY A 152 -4.70 -13.18 -14.40
N VAL A 153 -5.80 -12.90 -15.11
CA VAL A 153 -6.94 -12.13 -14.55
C VAL A 153 -7.68 -12.98 -13.52
N ARG A 154 -8.04 -14.21 -13.87
CA ARG A 154 -8.68 -15.15 -12.94
C ARG A 154 -7.82 -15.41 -11.71
N ASN A 155 -6.51 -15.59 -11.89
CA ASN A 155 -5.62 -15.83 -10.75
C ASN A 155 -5.61 -14.64 -9.78
N ARG A 156 -5.63 -13.41 -10.30
CA ARG A 156 -5.72 -12.20 -9.46
C ARG A 156 -7.03 -12.12 -8.68
N VAL A 157 -8.15 -12.36 -9.35
CA VAL A 157 -9.48 -12.32 -8.70
C VAL A 157 -9.56 -13.39 -7.61
N VAL A 158 -9.23 -14.64 -7.94
CA VAL A 158 -9.28 -15.76 -7.00
C VAL A 158 -8.36 -15.53 -5.80
N LEU A 159 -7.13 -15.05 -6.01
CA LEU A 159 -6.20 -14.81 -4.90
C LEU A 159 -6.67 -13.65 -4.01
N THR A 160 -7.29 -12.62 -4.58
CA THR A 160 -7.89 -11.51 -3.82
C THR A 160 -9.08 -12.00 -2.98
N ASP A 161 -9.94 -12.84 -3.57
CA ASP A 161 -11.08 -13.46 -2.87
C ASP A 161 -10.62 -14.35 -1.72
N VAL A 162 -9.57 -15.16 -1.94
CA VAL A 162 -8.99 -16.04 -0.92
C VAL A 162 -8.36 -15.22 0.20
N GLU A 163 -7.60 -14.15 -0.11
CA GLU A 163 -7.04 -13.25 0.90
C GLU A 163 -8.15 -12.63 1.76
N TRP A 164 -9.21 -12.14 1.12
CA TRP A 164 -10.36 -11.57 1.82
C TRP A 164 -11.05 -12.61 2.72
N ALA A 165 -11.31 -13.81 2.22
CA ALA A 165 -11.95 -14.88 2.98
C ALA A 165 -11.11 -15.30 4.21
N VAL A 166 -9.78 -15.34 4.07
CA VAL A 166 -8.86 -15.55 5.20
C VAL A 166 -8.97 -14.41 6.19
N ALA A 167 -8.85 -13.16 5.75
CA ALA A 167 -8.92 -11.99 6.62
C ALA A 167 -10.24 -11.90 7.40
N GLU A 168 -11.37 -12.18 6.75
CA GLU A 168 -12.68 -12.20 7.37
C GLU A 168 -12.81 -13.31 8.41
N SER A 169 -12.29 -14.51 8.10
CA SER A 169 -12.28 -15.63 9.04
C SER A 169 -11.44 -15.32 10.28
N LEU A 170 -10.25 -14.75 10.09
CA LEU A 170 -9.38 -14.31 11.19
C LEU A 170 -10.06 -13.23 12.05
N LEU A 171 -10.77 -12.27 11.44
CA LEU A 171 -11.53 -11.26 12.18
C LEU A 171 -12.62 -11.90 13.06
N ARG A 172 -13.36 -12.87 12.52
CA ARG A 172 -14.37 -13.62 13.29
C ARG A 172 -13.73 -14.39 14.45
N GLN A 173 -12.57 -15.01 14.23
CA GLN A 173 -11.83 -15.74 15.25
C GLN A 173 -11.31 -14.83 16.37
N SER A 174 -10.69 -13.70 16.04
CA SER A 174 -10.23 -12.72 17.03
C SER A 174 -11.40 -12.20 17.88
N GLY A 175 -12.53 -11.88 17.24
CA GLY A 175 -13.75 -11.46 17.95
C GLY A 175 -14.39 -12.59 18.77
N ALA A 176 -14.31 -13.84 18.33
CA ALA A 176 -14.76 -14.99 19.11
C ALA A 176 -13.89 -15.21 20.35
N ARG A 177 -12.56 -15.14 20.24
CA ARG A 177 -11.63 -15.22 21.38
C ARG A 177 -11.95 -14.16 22.42
N GLN A 178 -12.05 -12.90 21.98
CA GLN A 178 -12.38 -11.80 22.88
C GLN A 178 -13.71 -12.02 23.61
N ARG A 179 -14.76 -12.47 22.90
CA ARG A 179 -16.05 -12.75 23.53
C ARG A 179 -16.01 -13.92 24.50
N ILE A 180 -15.30 -15.00 24.17
CA ILE A 180 -15.13 -16.16 25.05
C ILE A 180 -14.44 -15.72 26.34
N ASP A 181 -13.37 -14.92 26.24
CA ASP A 181 -12.58 -14.50 27.39
C ASP A 181 -13.28 -13.42 28.23
N ALA A 182 -14.10 -12.57 27.61
CA ALA A 182 -14.91 -11.58 28.31
C ALA A 182 -16.16 -12.17 28.98
N THR A 183 -16.60 -13.37 28.60
CA THR A 183 -17.83 -13.98 29.13
C THR A 183 -17.56 -14.64 30.50
N PRO A 184 -18.23 -14.20 31.58
CA PRO A 184 -18.05 -14.82 32.90
C PRO A 184 -18.51 -16.29 32.93
N THR A 185 -17.72 -17.16 33.57
CA THR A 185 -18.03 -18.60 33.71
C THR A 185 -18.18 -19.04 35.18
N PRO A 186 -19.24 -18.60 35.89
CA PRO A 186 -19.36 -18.83 37.34
C PRO A 186 -19.60 -20.31 37.70
N GLY A 187 -20.32 -21.05 36.86
CA GLY A 187 -20.73 -22.44 37.12
C GLY A 187 -19.99 -23.50 36.30
N SER A 188 -20.16 -24.76 36.68
CA SER A 188 -19.62 -25.92 35.96
C SER A 188 -20.15 -26.03 34.53
N SER A 189 -21.45 -25.80 34.32
CA SER A 189 -22.09 -25.79 32.99
C SER A 189 -21.52 -24.70 32.09
N SER A 190 -21.35 -23.46 32.60
CA SER A 190 -20.73 -22.36 31.84
C SER A 190 -19.26 -22.64 31.52
N ARG A 191 -18.50 -23.27 32.43
CA ARG A 191 -17.11 -23.68 32.16
C ARG A 191 -17.04 -24.76 31.08
N ARG A 192 -17.99 -25.70 31.05
CA ARG A 192 -18.07 -26.71 30.00
C ARG A 192 -18.37 -26.07 28.64
N ALA A 193 -19.38 -25.21 28.56
CA ALA A 193 -19.72 -24.49 27.34
C ALA A 193 -18.54 -23.64 26.81
N ALA A 194 -17.80 -22.96 27.70
CA ALA A 194 -16.61 -22.20 27.30
C ALA A 194 -15.49 -23.10 26.75
N ARG A 195 -15.29 -24.31 27.28
CA ARG A 195 -14.33 -25.27 26.72
C ARG A 195 -14.76 -25.77 25.34
N GLU A 196 -16.04 -26.07 25.16
CA GLU A 196 -16.59 -26.49 23.87
C GLU A 196 -16.44 -25.37 22.81
N ALA A 197 -16.70 -24.11 23.20
CA ALA A 197 -16.49 -22.96 22.34
C ALA A 197 -15.01 -22.78 21.94
N ARG A 198 -14.07 -22.94 22.89
CA ARG A 198 -12.63 -22.91 22.59
C ARG A 198 -12.21 -24.03 21.64
N ALA A 199 -12.67 -25.26 21.87
CA ALA A 199 -12.38 -26.40 20.99
C ALA A 199 -12.95 -26.21 19.57
N ALA A 200 -14.13 -25.60 19.44
CA ALA A 200 -14.70 -25.27 18.13
C ALA A 200 -13.87 -24.21 17.40
N LEU A 201 -13.45 -23.17 18.13
CA LEU A 201 -12.58 -22.12 17.61
C LEU A 201 -11.20 -22.64 17.20
N GLU A 202 -10.61 -23.56 17.95
CA GLU A 202 -9.32 -24.19 17.60
C GLU A 202 -9.42 -24.96 16.28
N ARG A 203 -10.51 -25.71 16.07
CA ARG A 203 -10.76 -26.41 14.80
C ARG A 203 -10.89 -25.46 13.62
N ASP A 204 -11.66 -24.38 13.78
CA ASP A 204 -11.81 -23.33 12.76
C ASP A 204 -10.45 -22.63 12.47
N THR A 205 -9.66 -22.37 13.51
CA THR A 205 -8.30 -21.80 13.38
C THR A 205 -7.40 -22.73 12.58
N ALA A 206 -7.41 -24.03 12.86
CA ALA A 206 -6.60 -25.02 12.16
C ALA A 206 -6.96 -25.13 10.67
N GLU A 207 -8.25 -24.98 10.33
CA GLU A 207 -8.70 -24.98 8.93
C GLU A 207 -8.17 -23.75 8.18
N VAL A 208 -8.29 -22.55 8.76
CA VAL A 208 -7.75 -21.32 8.16
C VAL A 208 -6.23 -21.43 8.00
N GLU A 209 -5.53 -21.96 8.99
CA GLU A 209 -4.08 -22.18 8.90
C GLU A 209 -3.72 -23.17 7.78
N ALA A 210 -4.51 -24.23 7.58
CA ALA A 210 -4.32 -25.15 6.47
C ALA A 210 -4.48 -24.47 5.10
N ARG A 211 -5.47 -23.57 4.97
CA ARG A 211 -5.64 -22.75 3.75
C ARG A 211 -4.44 -21.83 3.51
N VAL A 212 -3.91 -21.19 4.55
CA VAL A 212 -2.69 -20.36 4.44
C VAL A 212 -1.49 -21.21 4.02
N ARG A 213 -1.28 -22.40 4.61
CA ARG A 213 -0.21 -23.32 4.21
C ARG A 213 -0.32 -23.77 2.75
N LEU A 214 -1.54 -23.99 2.26
CA LEU A 214 -1.77 -24.33 0.85
C LEU A 214 -1.37 -23.17 -0.07
N LEU A 215 -1.71 -21.94 0.31
CA LEU A 215 -1.33 -20.73 -0.42
C LEU A 215 0.19 -20.53 -0.45
N GLU A 216 0.87 -20.75 0.68
CA GLU A 216 2.33 -20.71 0.77
C GLU A 216 2.99 -21.79 -0.10
N SER A 217 2.41 -23.00 -0.12
CA SER A 217 2.89 -24.10 -0.96
C SER A 217 2.75 -23.76 -2.45
N TYR A 218 1.65 -23.10 -2.83
CA TYR A 218 1.48 -22.61 -4.19
C TYR A 218 2.50 -21.52 -4.53
N ALA A 219 2.71 -20.55 -3.65
CA ALA A 219 3.74 -19.52 -3.80
C ALA A 219 5.15 -20.11 -3.92
N ALA A 220 5.47 -21.17 -3.17
CA ALA A 220 6.74 -21.88 -3.27
C ALA A 220 6.92 -22.54 -4.65
N LYS A 221 5.87 -23.19 -5.18
CA LYS A 221 5.90 -23.77 -6.53
C LYS A 221 6.11 -22.72 -7.60
N VAL A 222 5.45 -21.57 -7.49
CA VAL A 222 5.62 -20.44 -8.43
C VAL A 222 7.06 -19.92 -8.40
N ARG A 223 7.66 -19.76 -7.22
CA ARG A 223 9.07 -19.37 -7.09
C ARG A 223 10.03 -20.39 -7.68
N ALA A 224 9.79 -21.68 -7.46
CA ALA A 224 10.62 -22.73 -8.04
C ALA A 224 10.57 -22.70 -9.58
N ALA A 225 9.37 -22.55 -10.16
CA ALA A 225 9.20 -22.40 -11.60
C ALA A 225 9.87 -21.14 -12.16
N GLU A 226 9.83 -20.02 -11.42
CA GLU A 226 10.54 -18.80 -11.81
C GLU A 226 12.05 -18.97 -11.81
N ALA A 227 12.60 -19.67 -10.81
CA ALA A 227 14.04 -19.96 -10.73
C ALA A 227 14.50 -20.88 -11.87
N GLU A 228 13.74 -21.94 -12.18
CA GLU A 228 14.03 -22.85 -13.29
C GLU A 228 14.02 -22.12 -14.64
N GLU A 229 13.04 -21.26 -14.87
CA GLU A 229 12.96 -20.46 -16.08
C GLU A 229 14.11 -19.42 -16.18
N GLN A 230 14.55 -18.85 -15.06
CA GLN A 230 15.71 -17.95 -15.03
C GLN A 230 17.01 -18.70 -15.33
N ASP A 231 17.17 -19.90 -14.77
CA ASP A 231 18.32 -20.78 -15.04
C ASP A 231 18.38 -21.20 -16.51
N ARG A 232 17.23 -21.57 -17.09
CA ARG A 232 17.12 -21.91 -18.52
C ARG A 232 17.56 -20.74 -19.40
N ARG A 233 17.12 -19.51 -19.12
CA ARG A 233 17.55 -18.32 -19.88
C ARG A 233 19.03 -18.02 -19.72
N SER A 234 19.55 -18.17 -18.52
CA SER A 234 20.98 -17.93 -18.24
C SER A 234 21.84 -18.94 -19.00
N THR A 235 21.41 -20.21 -19.01
CA THR A 235 22.05 -21.27 -19.78
C THR A 235 22.02 -21.00 -21.29
N GLU A 236 20.88 -20.53 -21.81
CA GLU A 236 20.72 -20.18 -23.23
C GLU A 236 21.65 -19.02 -23.63
N ALA A 237 21.71 -17.95 -22.83
CA ALA A 237 22.62 -16.82 -23.06
C ALA A 237 24.10 -17.22 -22.98
N LEU A 238 24.48 -18.08 -22.03
CA LEU A 238 25.86 -18.57 -21.92
C LEU A 238 26.25 -19.48 -23.11
N ARG A 239 25.30 -20.27 -23.64
CA ARG A 239 25.53 -21.08 -24.84
C ARG A 239 25.77 -20.21 -26.07
N GLU A 240 25.03 -19.13 -26.23
CA GLU A 240 25.23 -18.15 -27.31
C GLU A 240 26.64 -17.53 -27.23
N ILE A 241 27.04 -17.03 -26.06
CA ILE A 241 28.41 -16.50 -25.84
C ILE A 241 29.48 -17.55 -26.14
N THR A 242 29.25 -18.80 -25.71
CA THR A 242 30.21 -19.89 -25.97
C THR A 242 30.34 -20.19 -27.46
N ALA A 243 29.23 -20.15 -28.21
CA ALA A 243 29.23 -20.32 -29.66
C ALA A 243 29.99 -19.19 -30.36
N ASP A 244 29.76 -17.94 -29.96
CA ASP A 244 30.45 -16.77 -30.49
C ASP A 244 31.96 -16.84 -30.25
N LEU A 245 32.37 -17.22 -29.03
CA LEU A 245 33.78 -17.40 -28.68
C LEU A 245 34.43 -18.54 -29.46
N ALA A 246 33.72 -19.66 -29.67
CA ALA A 246 34.22 -20.77 -30.48
C ALA A 246 34.42 -20.35 -31.94
N GLN A 247 33.48 -19.58 -32.51
CA GLN A 247 33.60 -19.05 -33.86
C GLN A 247 34.75 -18.04 -33.99
N ALA A 248 34.92 -17.14 -33.02
CA ALA A 248 36.05 -16.22 -32.98
C ALA A 248 37.38 -16.98 -32.88
N GLY A 249 37.48 -17.94 -31.96
CA GLY A 249 38.67 -18.78 -31.78
C GLY A 249 39.05 -19.57 -33.04
N ALA A 250 38.06 -20.12 -33.76
CA ALA A 250 38.29 -20.81 -35.03
C ALA A 250 38.90 -19.91 -36.11
N ALA A 251 38.69 -18.58 -36.04
CA ALA A 251 39.30 -17.63 -36.96
C ALA A 251 40.78 -17.32 -36.63
N HIS A 252 41.24 -17.54 -35.41
CA HIS A 252 42.59 -17.14 -34.97
C HIS A 252 43.74 -17.82 -35.74
N PRO A 253 43.70 -19.12 -36.06
CA PRO A 253 44.73 -19.77 -36.87
C PRO A 253 44.89 -19.12 -38.25
N HIS A 254 43.77 -18.82 -38.93
CA HIS A 254 43.78 -18.17 -40.24
C HIS A 254 44.36 -16.76 -40.20
N HIS A 255 44.11 -16.00 -39.13
CA HIS A 255 44.70 -14.67 -38.97
C HIS A 255 46.22 -14.76 -38.71
N THR A 256 46.66 -15.79 -37.98
CA THR A 256 48.07 -16.03 -37.69
C THR A 256 48.84 -16.47 -38.94
N GLU A 257 48.25 -17.36 -39.74
CA GLU A 257 48.79 -17.76 -41.05
C GLU A 257 48.84 -16.59 -42.03
N ALA A 258 47.80 -15.76 -42.08
CA ALA A 258 47.80 -14.56 -42.91
C ALA A 258 48.91 -13.58 -42.50
N LEU A 259 49.10 -13.34 -41.20
CA LEU A 259 50.21 -12.52 -40.69
C LEU A 259 51.58 -13.13 -41.04
N ALA A 260 51.75 -14.44 -40.90
CA ALA A 260 52.99 -15.12 -41.28
C ALA A 260 53.30 -14.94 -42.77
N SER A 261 52.29 -15.08 -43.65
CA SER A 261 52.46 -14.89 -45.09
C SER A 261 52.82 -13.45 -45.47
N LEU A 262 52.29 -12.45 -44.75
CA LEU A 262 52.63 -11.04 -44.96
C LEU A 262 54.09 -10.75 -44.59
N VAL A 263 54.56 -11.29 -43.47
CA VAL A 263 55.96 -11.15 -43.04
C VAL A 263 56.90 -11.79 -44.06
N GLU A 264 56.59 -13.00 -44.54
CA GLU A 264 57.39 -13.69 -45.55
C GLU A 264 57.44 -12.92 -46.88
N ALA A 265 56.31 -12.36 -47.32
CA ALA A 265 56.26 -11.52 -48.52
C ALA A 265 57.09 -10.23 -48.36
N GLN A 266 57.08 -9.62 -47.18
CA GLN A 266 57.90 -8.44 -46.88
C GLN A 266 59.40 -8.76 -46.91
N GLU A 267 59.82 -9.87 -46.30
CA GLU A 267 61.21 -10.31 -46.33
C GLU A 267 61.69 -10.62 -47.76
N ALA A 268 60.83 -11.23 -48.58
CA ALA A 268 61.13 -11.47 -49.99
C ALA A 268 61.30 -10.15 -50.75
N ALA A 269 60.42 -9.17 -50.53
CA ALA A 269 60.51 -7.85 -51.15
C ALA A 269 61.78 -7.09 -50.75
N LEU A 270 62.16 -7.13 -49.46
CA LEU A 270 63.41 -6.53 -48.99
C LEU A 270 64.65 -7.20 -49.59
N ARG A 271 64.65 -8.53 -49.72
CA ARG A 271 65.72 -9.27 -50.40
C ARG A 271 65.86 -8.87 -51.86
N VAL A 272 64.75 -8.72 -52.58
CA VAL A 272 64.77 -8.25 -53.97
C VAL A 272 65.30 -6.82 -54.05
N ALA A 273 64.85 -5.91 -53.19
CA ALA A 273 65.34 -4.53 -53.16
C ALA A 273 66.87 -4.47 -52.95
N ALA A 274 67.41 -5.26 -52.01
CA ALA A 274 68.86 -5.33 -51.75
C ALA A 274 69.68 -5.88 -52.94
N LEU A 275 69.08 -6.69 -53.81
CA LEU A 275 69.72 -7.20 -55.03
C LEU A 275 69.58 -6.26 -56.22
N THR A 276 68.67 -5.28 -56.15
CA THR A 276 68.33 -4.37 -57.25
C THR A 276 68.86 -2.95 -57.04
N ASP A 277 69.53 -2.66 -55.91
CA ASP A 277 70.32 -1.44 -55.73
C ASP A 277 71.66 -1.58 -56.47
N PRO A 278 71.88 -0.89 -57.61
CA PRO A 278 73.22 -0.72 -58.14
C PRO A 278 73.98 0.24 -57.22
N GLU A 279 75.13 -0.20 -56.70
CA GLU A 279 76.06 0.74 -56.05
C GLU A 279 76.38 1.92 -57.00
N PRO A 280 76.40 3.17 -56.49
CA PRO A 280 76.76 4.36 -57.27
C PRO A 280 78.25 4.40 -57.65
#